data_AF-A0A6L9INL5-F1
#
_entry.id   AF-A0A6L9INL5-F1
#
_cell.length_a   1.000
_cell.length_b   1.000
_cell.length_c   1.000
_cell.angle_alpha   90.00
_cell.angle_beta   90.00
_cell.angle_gamma   90.00
#
_symmetry.space_group_name_H-M   'P 1'
#
loop_
_entity.id
_entity.type
_entity.pdbx_description
1 polymer ?
#
loop_
_entity_poly.entity_id
_entity_poly.type
_entity_poly.pdbx_seq_one_letter_code
_entity_poly.pdbx_strand_id
1 'polypeptide(L)'
;MMRRLALLAALVIAGSYVLAAPPPQTFDLDDVLAFDTRQDMEVLADTVFGVGQRPLAWTGDNDLESPTFQIDLWFDNEQLADEVFGLNVRPDTWLGAPVPAPAAIARNVRHDLELTADQVLGGSRPVEWRGGPPVQRCSRELQNILDLLAQFYDVRSTTPESVLDFCASVQAEIEDDLLDIIFNAPGAEVVDPVDLVAAVRGDLERLADELLGLNTRPEGYIGNRDRTSATLIGDIFLDMGLLADVELDGGRPNGWIGAISNAPLLSYLNLRNDLELLANATLGPGVRPNGWQGVDPLEQCAPLTRSLVVLVQLNYGL
;
A
#
# COMPACT_ATOMS: atom_id res chain seq x y z
N MET A 1 -82.57 2.42 2.75
CA MET A 1 -81.48 1.77 2.00
C MET A 1 -80.36 2.74 1.58
N MET A 2 -80.59 4.05 1.43
CA MET A 2 -79.54 5.02 1.01
C MET A 2 -78.66 5.61 2.13
N ARG A 3 -79.00 5.44 3.42
CA ARG A 3 -78.25 6.07 4.52
C ARG A 3 -77.02 5.29 5.01
N ARG A 4 -76.87 4.02 4.61
CA ARG A 4 -75.73 3.17 4.97
C ARG A 4 -74.60 3.15 3.93
N LEU A 5 -74.86 3.66 2.71
CA LEU A 5 -73.84 3.75 1.65
C LEU A 5 -72.95 5.00 1.79
N ALA A 6 -73.47 6.09 2.36
CA ALA A 6 -72.73 7.35 2.47
C ALA A 6 -71.61 7.30 3.54
N LEU A 7 -71.72 6.42 4.54
CA LEU A 7 -70.74 6.29 5.62
C LEU A 7 -69.55 5.38 5.26
N LEU A 8 -69.71 4.48 4.28
CA LEU A 8 -68.58 3.69 3.76
C LEU A 8 -67.73 4.47 2.76
N ALA A 9 -68.30 5.43 2.03
CA ALA A 9 -67.55 6.24 1.06
C ALA A 9 -66.67 7.30 1.73
N ALA A 10 -67.01 7.76 2.93
CA ALA A 10 -66.21 8.73 3.69
C ALA A 10 -65.04 8.11 4.47
N LEU A 11 -65.04 6.79 4.69
CA LEU A 11 -63.98 6.09 5.44
C LEU A 11 -62.82 5.58 4.56
N VAL A 12 -62.97 5.60 3.23
CA VAL A 12 -61.96 5.08 2.28
C VAL A 12 -61.01 6.18 1.77
N ILE A 13 -61.28 7.45 2.05
CA ILE A 13 -60.42 8.58 1.63
C ILE A 13 -59.40 8.99 2.73
N ALA A 14 -59.44 8.36 3.90
CA ALA A 14 -58.39 8.47 4.92
C ALA A 14 -57.25 7.43 4.73
N GLY A 15 -57.12 6.90 3.51
CA GLY A 15 -56.02 6.03 3.11
C GLY A 15 -54.74 6.83 2.93
N SER A 16 -53.98 6.94 4.01
CA SER A 16 -52.51 6.89 3.99
C SER A 16 -51.84 7.80 2.96
N TYR A 17 -51.74 9.09 3.29
CA TYR A 17 -50.51 9.83 2.97
C TYR A 17 -49.39 9.23 3.84
N VAL A 18 -48.86 8.08 3.41
CA VAL A 18 -47.47 7.77 3.72
C VAL A 18 -46.72 8.80 2.89
N LEU A 19 -46.38 9.93 3.50
CA LEU A 19 -45.23 10.70 3.05
C LEU A 19 -44.12 9.65 2.97
N ALA A 20 -43.69 9.34 1.74
CA ALA A 20 -42.53 8.50 1.55
C ALA A 20 -41.48 9.07 2.49
N ALA A 21 -41.04 8.25 3.46
CA ALA A 21 -39.82 8.58 4.18
C ALA A 21 -38.81 8.92 3.08
N PRO A 22 -38.07 10.06 3.20
CA PRO A 22 -36.99 10.30 2.25
C PRO A 22 -36.20 9.00 2.13
N PRO A 23 -35.83 8.60 0.91
CA PRO A 23 -35.04 7.38 0.73
C PRO A 23 -33.90 7.43 1.75
N PRO A 24 -33.62 6.34 2.48
CA PRO A 24 -32.49 6.33 3.39
C PRO A 24 -31.31 6.87 2.58
N GLN A 25 -30.70 7.96 3.05
CA GLN A 25 -29.46 8.47 2.48
C GLN A 25 -28.46 7.34 2.66
N THR A 26 -28.31 6.52 1.61
CA THR A 26 -27.21 5.59 1.49
C THR A 26 -26.01 6.47 1.24
N PHE A 27 -25.39 6.95 2.31
CA PHE A 27 -24.05 7.52 2.20
C PHE A 27 -23.17 6.44 1.60
N ASP A 28 -22.48 6.80 0.52
CA ASP A 28 -21.39 5.96 0.03
C ASP A 28 -20.36 5.84 1.15
N LEU A 29 -19.74 4.67 1.31
CA LEU A 29 -18.71 4.48 2.33
C LEU A 29 -17.53 5.44 2.08
N ASP A 30 -17.30 5.78 0.82
CA ASP A 30 -16.30 6.77 0.41
C ASP A 30 -16.68 8.19 0.85
N ASP A 31 -17.97 8.55 0.82
CA ASP A 31 -18.45 9.86 1.29
C ASP A 31 -18.30 9.99 2.81
N VAL A 32 -18.58 8.91 3.55
CA VAL A 32 -18.36 8.87 5.01
C VAL A 32 -16.88 9.06 5.32
N LEU A 33 -16.00 8.34 4.61
CA LEU A 33 -14.55 8.45 4.79
C LEU A 33 -14.07 9.87 4.50
N ALA A 34 -14.51 10.47 3.39
CA ALA A 34 -14.11 11.81 3.00
C ALA A 34 -14.60 12.87 4.00
N PHE A 35 -15.84 12.72 4.49
CA PHE A 35 -16.39 13.59 5.54
C PHE A 35 -15.61 13.49 6.85
N ASP A 36 -15.36 12.27 7.34
CA ASP A 36 -14.63 12.06 8.59
C ASP A 36 -13.19 12.57 8.49
N THR A 37 -12.56 12.39 7.33
CA THR A 37 -11.23 12.95 7.02
C THR A 37 -11.23 14.48 7.06
N ARG A 38 -12.25 15.13 6.51
CA ARG A 38 -12.40 16.59 6.58
C ARG A 38 -12.54 17.07 8.02
N GLN A 39 -13.37 16.41 8.83
CA GLN A 39 -13.56 16.79 10.23
C GLN A 39 -12.26 16.63 11.04
N ASP A 40 -11.58 15.50 10.89
CA ASP A 40 -10.31 15.24 11.55
C ASP A 40 -9.22 16.25 11.12
N MET A 41 -9.20 16.65 9.85
CA MET A 41 -8.28 17.67 9.35
C MET A 41 -8.54 19.05 9.98
N GLU A 42 -9.80 19.42 10.21
CA GLU A 42 -10.13 20.66 10.93
C GLU A 42 -9.69 20.60 12.41
N VAL A 43 -9.85 19.45 13.07
CA VAL A 43 -9.35 19.23 14.44
C VAL A 43 -7.83 19.35 14.50
N LEU A 44 -7.13 18.76 13.54
CA LEU A 44 -5.68 18.84 13.46
C LEU A 44 -5.21 20.25 13.12
N ALA A 45 -5.89 20.93 12.20
CA ALA A 45 -5.61 22.32 11.82
C ALA A 45 -5.78 23.27 13.01
N ASP A 46 -6.78 23.08 13.87
CA ASP A 46 -6.92 23.86 15.10
C ASP A 46 -5.75 23.65 16.07
N THR A 47 -5.16 22.45 16.09
CA THR A 47 -3.98 22.14 16.90
C THR A 47 -2.72 22.79 16.32
N VAL A 48 -2.56 22.76 15.00
CA VAL A 48 -1.37 23.24 14.29
C VAL A 48 -1.36 24.76 14.14
N PHE A 49 -2.43 25.35 13.63
CA PHE A 49 -2.52 26.79 13.34
C PHE A 49 -3.15 27.60 14.49
N GLY A 50 -3.87 26.94 15.39
CA GLY A 50 -4.71 27.57 16.40
C GLY A 50 -6.19 27.59 16.00
N VAL A 51 -7.07 27.61 17.00
CA VAL A 51 -8.52 27.51 16.81
C VAL A 51 -9.05 28.60 15.88
N GLY A 52 -9.68 28.17 14.78
CA GLY A 52 -10.25 29.06 13.76
C GLY A 52 -9.23 29.89 12.97
N GLN A 53 -7.92 29.62 13.15
CA GLN A 53 -6.87 30.18 12.31
C GLN A 53 -6.61 29.23 11.15
N ARG A 54 -6.62 29.74 9.93
CA ARG A 54 -6.32 28.97 8.73
C ARG A 54 -5.41 29.78 7.81
N PRO A 55 -4.55 29.10 7.01
CA PRO A 55 -3.81 29.75 5.94
C PRO A 55 -4.74 30.49 4.97
N LEU A 56 -4.23 31.52 4.29
CA LEU A 56 -5.03 32.37 3.39
C LEU A 56 -5.70 31.57 2.26
N ALA A 57 -5.07 30.49 1.80
CA ALA A 57 -5.59 29.65 0.72
C ALA A 57 -6.36 28.42 1.22
N TRP A 58 -6.63 28.31 2.52
CA TRP A 58 -7.47 27.23 3.05
C TRP A 58 -8.86 27.31 2.44
N THR A 59 -9.30 26.23 1.82
CA THR A 59 -10.58 26.17 1.12
C THR A 59 -11.72 25.99 2.12
N GLY A 60 -11.53 25.11 3.11
CA GLY A 60 -12.53 24.81 4.13
C GLY A 60 -13.84 24.26 3.56
N ASP A 61 -13.78 23.61 2.39
CA ASP A 61 -14.98 23.03 1.77
C ASP A 61 -15.53 21.90 2.67
N ASN A 62 -16.80 22.03 3.02
CA ASN A 62 -17.54 21.10 3.87
C ASN A 62 -18.81 20.56 3.19
N ASP A 63 -19.00 20.86 1.91
CA ASP A 63 -20.11 20.38 1.10
C ASP A 63 -19.69 19.15 0.29
N LEU A 64 -20.11 17.95 0.74
CA LEU A 64 -19.82 16.70 0.02
C LEU A 64 -20.38 16.66 -1.41
N GLU A 65 -21.38 17.50 -1.72
CA GLU A 65 -21.94 17.61 -3.07
C GLU A 65 -21.13 18.56 -3.97
N SER A 66 -20.15 19.29 -3.40
CA SER A 66 -19.27 20.18 -4.15
C SER A 66 -18.44 19.40 -5.17
N PRO A 67 -18.43 19.82 -6.45
CA PRO A 67 -17.61 19.18 -7.48
C PRO A 67 -16.10 19.23 -7.20
N THR A 68 -15.67 20.10 -6.29
CA THR A 68 -14.26 20.27 -5.92
C THR A 68 -13.92 19.69 -4.56
N PHE A 69 -14.88 19.15 -3.80
CA PHE A 69 -14.71 18.72 -2.42
C PHE A 69 -13.43 17.90 -2.17
N GLN A 70 -13.18 16.86 -2.98
CA GLN A 70 -12.03 15.97 -2.78
C GLN A 70 -10.71 16.65 -3.16
N ILE A 71 -10.72 17.54 -4.16
CA ILE A 71 -9.53 18.31 -4.56
C ILE A 71 -9.21 19.35 -3.47
N ASP A 72 -10.24 20.02 -2.95
CA ASP A 72 -10.13 21.00 -1.87
C ASP A 72 -9.66 20.35 -0.56
N LEU A 73 -10.16 19.15 -0.25
CA LEU A 73 -9.70 18.30 0.84
C LEU A 73 -8.21 17.96 0.70
N TRP A 74 -7.76 17.52 -0.48
CA TRP A 74 -6.34 17.28 -0.74
C TRP A 74 -5.50 18.56 -0.61
N PHE A 75 -5.96 19.67 -1.18
CA PHE A 75 -5.23 20.92 -1.17
C PHE A 75 -5.03 21.46 0.26
N ASP A 76 -6.06 21.38 1.10
CA ASP A 76 -5.97 21.72 2.52
C ASP A 76 -5.02 20.78 3.27
N ASN A 77 -5.02 19.47 2.95
CA ASN A 77 -4.07 18.52 3.53
C ASN A 77 -2.62 18.88 3.21
N GLU A 78 -2.34 19.28 1.96
CA GLU A 78 -1.00 19.72 1.54
C GLU A 78 -0.55 20.99 2.27
N GLN A 79 -1.46 21.95 2.49
CA GLN A 79 -1.16 23.15 3.28
C GLN A 79 -0.87 22.82 4.75
N LEU A 80 -1.60 21.88 5.33
CA LEU A 80 -1.35 21.39 6.68
C LEU A 80 0.02 20.69 6.76
N ALA A 81 0.33 19.87 5.76
CA ALA A 81 1.62 19.19 5.66
C ALA A 81 2.79 20.16 5.52
N ASP A 82 2.63 21.26 4.77
CA ASP A 82 3.65 22.30 4.63
C ASP A 82 3.99 22.97 5.97
N GLU A 83 3.01 23.15 6.85
CA GLU A 83 3.25 23.69 8.20
C GLU A 83 3.95 22.68 9.10
N VAL A 84 3.56 21.40 9.03
CA VAL A 84 4.05 20.35 9.94
C VAL A 84 5.43 19.84 9.55
N PHE A 85 5.65 19.55 8.27
CA PHE A 85 6.89 18.95 7.77
C PHE A 85 7.84 19.96 7.11
N GLY A 86 7.31 21.13 6.74
CA GLY A 86 8.02 22.15 5.98
C GLY A 86 7.54 22.22 4.52
N LEU A 87 7.74 23.39 3.92
CA LEU A 87 7.28 23.70 2.56
C LEU A 87 7.79 22.68 1.53
N ASN A 88 6.87 21.98 0.86
CA ASN A 88 7.14 20.91 -0.11
C ASN A 88 8.00 19.76 0.44
N VAL A 89 8.04 19.57 1.76
CA VAL A 89 8.67 18.43 2.41
C VAL A 89 7.59 17.44 2.79
N ARG A 90 7.74 16.19 2.36
CA ARG A 90 6.80 15.10 2.66
C ARG A 90 7.57 13.88 3.15
N PRO A 91 6.99 13.08 4.07
CA PRO A 91 7.52 11.76 4.40
C PRO A 91 7.60 10.86 3.16
N ASP A 92 8.52 9.90 3.16
CA ASP A 92 8.70 8.95 2.04
C ASP A 92 7.42 8.16 1.70
N THR A 93 6.55 7.95 2.69
CA THR A 93 5.28 7.23 2.55
C THR A 93 4.10 8.10 2.14
N TRP A 94 4.28 9.41 1.95
CA TRP A 94 3.20 10.33 1.55
C TRP A 94 2.63 9.94 0.18
N LEU A 95 1.31 9.74 0.13
CA LEU A 95 0.65 9.26 -1.08
C LEU A 95 0.27 10.40 -2.03
N GLY A 96 -0.13 11.54 -1.49
CA GLY A 96 -0.65 12.68 -2.25
C GLY A 96 -1.88 12.34 -3.11
N ALA A 97 -2.18 13.16 -4.12
CA ALA A 97 -3.28 12.92 -5.06
C ALA A 97 -2.77 12.66 -6.51
N PRO A 98 -2.20 11.48 -6.79
CA PRO A 98 -1.59 11.19 -8.09
C PRO A 98 -2.61 10.90 -9.20
N VAL A 99 -3.89 10.72 -8.85
CA VAL A 99 -4.97 10.38 -9.80
C VAL A 99 -6.22 11.21 -9.52
N PRO A 100 -6.95 11.68 -10.55
CA PRO A 100 -8.19 12.43 -10.39
C PRO A 100 -9.39 11.49 -10.17
N ALA A 101 -9.30 10.60 -9.18
CA ALA A 101 -10.36 9.68 -8.81
C ALA A 101 -10.81 10.00 -7.37
N PRO A 102 -12.05 10.49 -7.14
CA PRO A 102 -12.51 10.98 -5.84
C PRO A 102 -12.26 10.02 -4.67
N ALA A 103 -12.62 8.75 -4.82
CA ALA A 103 -12.39 7.72 -3.82
C ALA A 103 -10.90 7.53 -3.49
N ALA A 104 -10.05 7.48 -4.53
CA ALA A 104 -8.60 7.34 -4.34
C ALA A 104 -7.99 8.58 -3.66
N ILE A 105 -8.49 9.78 -3.97
CA ILE A 105 -8.06 11.01 -3.30
C ILE A 105 -8.44 10.99 -1.83
N ALA A 106 -9.71 10.70 -1.50
CA ALA A 106 -10.16 10.65 -0.11
C ALA A 106 -9.35 9.64 0.71
N ARG A 107 -9.08 8.46 0.13
CA ARG A 107 -8.28 7.39 0.73
C ARG A 107 -6.83 7.81 0.98
N ASN A 108 -6.20 8.42 -0.01
CA ASN A 108 -4.82 8.90 0.12
C ASN A 108 -4.72 10.05 1.13
N VAL A 109 -5.66 11.00 1.10
CA VAL A 109 -5.68 12.11 2.05
C VAL A 109 -5.91 11.60 3.47
N ARG A 110 -6.74 10.56 3.66
CA ARG A 110 -6.89 9.91 4.97
C ARG A 110 -5.57 9.35 5.49
N HIS A 111 -4.84 8.62 4.64
CA HIS A 111 -3.53 8.07 4.98
C HIS A 111 -2.57 9.18 5.40
N ASP A 112 -2.44 10.19 4.56
CA ASP A 112 -1.51 11.29 4.74
C ASP A 112 -1.85 12.16 5.96
N LEU A 113 -3.14 12.34 6.24
CA LEU A 113 -3.62 12.99 7.45
C LEU A 113 -3.23 12.21 8.71
N GLU A 114 -3.27 10.88 8.68
CA GLU A 114 -2.82 10.05 9.80
C GLU A 114 -1.31 10.18 10.04
N LEU A 115 -0.49 10.26 8.99
CA LEU A 115 0.94 10.55 9.13
C LEU A 115 1.19 11.92 9.78
N THR A 116 0.42 12.93 9.34
CA THR A 116 0.49 14.29 9.91
C THR A 116 0.04 14.28 11.38
N ALA A 117 -1.01 13.54 11.69
CA ALA A 117 -1.52 13.38 13.05
C ALA A 117 -0.52 12.66 13.95
N ASP A 118 0.17 11.61 13.47
CA ASP A 118 1.22 10.94 14.24
C ASP A 118 2.39 11.87 14.55
N GLN A 119 2.76 12.75 13.62
CA GLN A 119 3.82 13.74 13.84
C GLN A 119 3.44 14.80 14.89
N VAL A 120 2.18 15.25 14.90
CA VAL A 120 1.72 16.35 15.79
C VAL A 120 1.23 15.84 17.14
N LEU A 121 0.48 14.74 17.15
CA LEU A 121 -0.24 14.23 18.32
C LEU A 121 0.42 12.97 18.92
N GLY A 122 1.36 12.35 18.21
CA GLY A 122 1.87 11.02 18.58
C GLY A 122 0.77 9.97 18.52
N GLY A 123 0.88 8.90 19.32
CA GLY A 123 -0.08 7.78 19.29
C GLY A 123 -1.43 8.02 19.99
N SER A 124 -1.69 9.21 20.53
CA SER A 124 -2.95 9.52 21.22
C SER A 124 -3.80 10.46 20.38
N ARG A 125 -5.03 10.06 20.06
CA ARG A 125 -5.97 10.90 19.31
C ARG A 125 -6.95 11.62 20.26
N PRO A 126 -7.36 12.87 19.97
CA PRO A 126 -8.36 13.59 20.76
C PRO A 126 -9.73 12.91 20.65
N VAL A 127 -10.65 13.24 21.56
CA VAL A 127 -11.98 12.58 21.62
C VAL A 127 -12.85 12.94 20.41
N GLU A 128 -12.59 14.08 19.79
CA GLU A 128 -13.24 14.55 18.58
C GLU A 128 -12.70 13.87 17.32
N TRP A 129 -11.56 13.15 17.41
CA TRP A 129 -10.99 12.41 16.29
C TRP A 129 -11.85 11.22 15.94
N ARG A 130 -12.42 11.24 14.74
CA ARG A 130 -13.29 10.18 14.23
C ARG A 130 -12.47 8.98 13.77
N GLY A 131 -11.32 9.23 13.18
CA GLY A 131 -10.44 8.18 12.67
C GLY A 131 -10.96 7.54 11.39
N GLY A 132 -10.31 6.45 11.02
CA GLY A 132 -10.75 5.54 9.96
C GLY A 132 -10.28 4.13 10.26
N PRO A 133 -10.69 3.14 9.44
CA PRO A 133 -10.20 1.77 9.56
C PRO A 133 -8.66 1.75 9.49
N PRO A 134 -7.95 0.92 10.29
CA PRO A 134 -6.49 0.91 10.32
C PRO A 134 -5.82 0.65 8.96
N VAL A 135 -6.51 -0.04 8.05
CA VAL A 135 -6.04 -0.27 6.67
C VAL A 135 -5.75 1.04 5.92
N GLN A 136 -6.43 2.14 6.28
CA GLN A 136 -6.22 3.46 5.69
C GLN A 136 -4.86 4.08 6.05
N ARG A 137 -4.14 3.52 7.03
CA ARG A 137 -2.77 3.91 7.38
C ARG A 137 -1.70 3.12 6.63
N CYS A 138 -2.10 2.12 5.85
CA CYS A 138 -1.19 1.27 5.11
C CYS A 138 -0.84 1.86 3.75
N SER A 139 0.20 1.31 3.10
CA SER A 139 0.54 1.69 1.73
C SER A 139 -0.64 1.48 0.78
N ARG A 140 -0.72 2.32 -0.25
CA ARG A 140 -1.75 2.23 -1.28
C ARG A 140 -1.76 0.85 -1.95
N GLU A 141 -0.58 0.25 -2.12
CA GLU A 141 -0.40 -1.07 -2.68
C GLU A 141 -1.08 -2.13 -1.81
N LEU A 142 -0.90 -2.09 -0.48
CA LEU A 142 -1.55 -3.03 0.43
C LEU A 142 -3.07 -2.84 0.43
N GLN A 143 -3.54 -1.60 0.47
CA GLN A 143 -4.97 -1.29 0.41
C GLN A 143 -5.62 -1.86 -0.87
N ASN A 144 -5.02 -1.60 -2.03
CA ASN A 144 -5.52 -2.12 -3.31
C ASN A 144 -5.49 -3.65 -3.36
N ILE A 145 -4.45 -4.29 -2.83
CA ILE A 145 -4.38 -5.76 -2.80
C ILE A 145 -5.51 -6.33 -1.96
N LEU A 146 -5.77 -5.77 -0.77
CA LEU A 146 -6.86 -6.25 0.09
C LEU A 146 -8.22 -6.10 -0.59
N ASP A 147 -8.44 -4.99 -1.31
CA ASP A 147 -9.66 -4.79 -2.10
C ASP A 147 -9.81 -5.86 -3.19
N LEU A 148 -8.73 -6.15 -3.94
CA LEU A 148 -8.74 -7.18 -5.00
C LEU A 148 -8.93 -8.59 -4.43
N LEU A 149 -8.24 -8.92 -3.34
CA LEU A 149 -8.36 -10.20 -2.65
C LEU A 149 -9.80 -10.43 -2.16
N ALA A 150 -10.40 -9.42 -1.54
CA ALA A 150 -11.78 -9.51 -1.08
C ALA A 150 -12.77 -9.61 -2.25
N GLN A 151 -12.52 -8.89 -3.34
CA GLN A 151 -13.43 -8.84 -4.49
C GLN A 151 -13.40 -10.11 -5.35
N PHE A 152 -12.22 -10.65 -5.65
CA PHE A 152 -12.05 -11.72 -6.63
C PHE A 152 -11.80 -13.09 -6.01
N TYR A 153 -11.27 -13.14 -4.80
CA TYR A 153 -10.81 -14.38 -4.16
C TYR A 153 -11.54 -14.69 -2.84
N ASP A 154 -12.41 -13.79 -2.37
CA ASP A 154 -13.08 -13.88 -1.05
C ASP A 154 -12.08 -14.02 0.13
N VAL A 155 -10.86 -13.51 -0.07
CA VAL A 155 -9.81 -13.46 0.96
C VAL A 155 -9.93 -12.13 1.70
N ARG A 156 -10.08 -12.20 3.01
CA ARG A 156 -10.17 -11.03 3.90
C ARG A 156 -9.24 -11.21 5.08
N SER A 157 -8.53 -10.14 5.44
CA SER A 157 -7.71 -10.16 6.64
C SER A 157 -8.57 -10.36 7.90
N THR A 158 -8.06 -11.19 8.79
CA THR A 158 -8.58 -11.49 10.12
C THR A 158 -7.75 -10.85 11.22
N THR A 159 -6.66 -10.16 10.86
CA THR A 159 -5.83 -9.39 11.78
C THR A 159 -6.68 -8.40 12.60
N PRO A 160 -6.64 -8.47 13.93
CA PRO A 160 -7.37 -7.51 14.76
C PRO A 160 -6.90 -6.08 14.54
N GLU A 161 -7.83 -5.14 14.42
CA GLU A 161 -7.57 -3.70 14.25
C GLU A 161 -6.74 -3.06 15.39
N SER A 162 -6.61 -3.75 16.54
CA SER A 162 -5.87 -3.28 17.71
C SER A 162 -4.38 -3.66 17.71
N VAL A 163 -3.91 -4.38 16.70
CA VAL A 163 -2.50 -4.75 16.58
C VAL A 163 -1.65 -3.50 16.35
N LEU A 164 -0.54 -3.39 17.08
CA LEU A 164 0.32 -2.20 17.07
C LEU A 164 0.86 -1.88 15.67
N ASP A 165 1.33 -2.90 14.95
CA ASP A 165 1.77 -2.79 13.57
C ASP A 165 0.78 -3.53 12.67
N PHE A 166 -0.40 -2.94 12.52
CA PHE A 166 -1.49 -3.50 11.74
C PHE A 166 -1.06 -3.78 10.29
N CYS A 167 -0.40 -2.82 9.63
CA CYS A 167 -0.05 -2.93 8.22
C CYS A 167 0.97 -4.05 7.95
N ALA A 168 2.02 -4.17 8.76
CA ALA A 168 2.96 -5.27 8.61
C ALA A 168 2.30 -6.63 8.93
N SER A 169 1.41 -6.66 9.93
CA SER A 169 0.71 -7.89 10.31
C SER A 169 -0.24 -8.37 9.23
N VAL A 170 -1.02 -7.46 8.63
CA VAL A 170 -1.91 -7.78 7.51
C VAL A 170 -1.12 -8.21 6.28
N GLN A 171 -0.02 -7.52 5.96
CA GLN A 171 0.83 -7.91 4.83
C GLN A 171 1.36 -9.33 5.03
N ALA A 172 1.90 -9.65 6.22
CA ALA A 172 2.39 -10.98 6.53
C ALA A 172 1.28 -12.04 6.51
N GLU A 173 0.05 -11.69 6.93
CA GLU A 173 -1.11 -12.59 6.88
C GLU A 173 -1.46 -12.99 5.44
N ILE A 174 -1.49 -12.03 4.51
CA ILE A 174 -1.93 -12.29 3.14
C ILE A 174 -0.81 -12.82 2.22
N GLU A 175 0.43 -12.86 2.68
CA GLU A 175 1.59 -13.27 1.85
C GLU A 175 1.43 -14.69 1.30
N ASP A 176 0.98 -15.65 2.10
CA ASP A 176 0.78 -17.03 1.66
C ASP A 176 -0.32 -17.14 0.59
N ASP A 177 -1.43 -16.42 0.77
CA ASP A 177 -2.53 -16.36 -0.20
C ASP A 177 -2.07 -15.73 -1.52
N LEU A 178 -1.28 -14.66 -1.45
CA LEU A 178 -0.71 -14.00 -2.64
C LEU A 178 0.18 -14.95 -3.43
N LEU A 179 1.06 -15.69 -2.76
CA LEU A 179 1.94 -16.65 -3.43
C LEU A 179 1.15 -17.77 -4.11
N ASP A 180 0.13 -18.30 -3.45
CA ASP A 180 -0.72 -19.33 -4.04
C ASP A 180 -1.45 -18.79 -5.28
N ILE A 181 -2.07 -17.61 -5.17
CA ILE A 181 -2.79 -17.00 -6.29
C ILE A 181 -1.86 -16.70 -7.46
N ILE A 182 -0.70 -16.08 -7.21
CA ILE A 182 0.20 -15.60 -8.27
C ILE A 182 0.90 -16.75 -8.99
N PHE A 183 1.39 -17.74 -8.25
CA PHE A 183 2.22 -18.80 -8.83
C PHE A 183 1.43 -20.06 -9.20
N ASN A 184 0.22 -20.25 -8.67
CA ASN A 184 -0.65 -21.38 -9.02
C ASN A 184 -1.87 -20.96 -9.87
N ALA A 185 -1.88 -19.73 -10.41
CA ALA A 185 -2.94 -19.26 -11.30
C ALA A 185 -3.15 -20.19 -12.51
N PRO A 186 -4.40 -20.49 -12.91
CA PRO A 186 -4.69 -21.28 -14.11
C PRO A 186 -4.09 -20.64 -15.37
N GLY A 187 -3.16 -21.34 -16.04
CA GLY A 187 -2.51 -20.85 -17.25
C GLY A 187 -1.17 -20.13 -17.01
N ALA A 188 -0.76 -19.95 -15.76
CA ALA A 188 0.63 -19.57 -15.45
C ALA A 188 1.59 -20.68 -15.90
N GLU A 189 2.73 -20.28 -16.44
CA GLU A 189 3.84 -21.21 -16.65
C GLU A 189 4.30 -21.72 -15.28
N VAL A 190 4.40 -23.04 -15.11
CA VAL A 190 4.89 -23.62 -13.85
C VAL A 190 6.37 -23.29 -13.75
N VAL A 191 6.69 -22.29 -12.93
CA VAL A 191 8.07 -21.90 -12.65
C VAL A 191 8.55 -22.63 -11.41
N ASP A 192 9.67 -23.34 -11.52
CA ASP A 192 10.33 -23.93 -10.35
C ASP A 192 10.92 -22.80 -9.49
N PRO A 193 10.49 -22.64 -8.22
CA PRO A 193 11.05 -21.63 -7.32
C PRO A 193 12.58 -21.72 -7.17
N VAL A 194 13.14 -22.93 -7.28
CA VAL A 194 14.59 -23.14 -7.19
C VAL A 194 15.31 -22.51 -8.39
N ASP A 195 14.71 -22.54 -9.57
CA ASP A 195 15.29 -21.94 -10.77
C ASP A 195 15.30 -20.40 -10.67
N LEU A 196 14.25 -19.82 -10.08
CA LEU A 196 14.19 -18.38 -9.78
C LEU A 196 15.28 -17.96 -8.78
N VAL A 197 15.44 -18.70 -7.69
CA VAL A 197 16.51 -18.46 -6.71
C VAL A 197 17.89 -18.63 -7.35
N ALA A 198 18.07 -19.64 -8.19
CA ALA A 198 19.33 -19.86 -8.91
C ALA A 198 19.65 -18.72 -9.89
N ALA A 199 18.63 -18.06 -10.47
CA ALA A 199 18.83 -16.87 -11.30
C ALA A 199 19.34 -15.69 -10.47
N VAL A 200 18.80 -15.47 -9.27
CA VAL A 200 19.31 -14.45 -8.32
C VAL A 200 20.76 -14.72 -7.95
N ARG A 201 21.13 -15.99 -7.68
CA ARG A 201 22.53 -16.39 -7.47
C ARG A 201 23.40 -16.02 -8.67
N GLY A 202 22.97 -16.35 -9.88
CA GLY A 202 23.70 -16.03 -11.11
C GLY A 202 23.95 -14.53 -11.27
N ASP A 203 22.92 -13.73 -11.02
CA ASP A 203 23.00 -12.27 -11.11
C ASP A 203 23.89 -11.68 -10.00
N LEU A 204 23.83 -12.21 -8.78
CA LEU A 204 24.73 -11.82 -7.69
C LEU A 204 26.21 -12.11 -8.03
N GLU A 205 26.52 -13.23 -8.69
CA GLU A 205 27.89 -13.50 -9.16
C GLU A 205 28.35 -12.47 -10.20
N ARG A 206 27.46 -12.10 -11.15
CA ARG A 206 27.78 -11.11 -12.18
C ARG A 206 27.99 -9.72 -11.58
N LEU A 207 27.17 -9.35 -10.60
CA LEU A 207 27.33 -8.09 -9.87
C LEU A 207 28.67 -8.05 -9.15
N ALA A 208 29.02 -9.14 -8.45
CA ALA A 208 30.32 -9.24 -7.79
C ALA A 208 31.49 -9.17 -8.78
N ASP A 209 31.39 -9.83 -9.94
CA ASP A 209 32.43 -9.76 -10.98
C ASP A 209 32.57 -8.35 -11.59
N GLU A 210 31.47 -7.62 -11.75
CA GLU A 210 31.47 -6.24 -12.26
C GLU A 210 32.13 -5.26 -11.26
N LEU A 211 31.84 -5.41 -9.96
CA LEU A 211 32.31 -4.51 -8.91
C LEU A 211 33.75 -4.81 -8.47
N LEU A 212 34.06 -6.09 -8.24
CA LEU A 212 35.32 -6.53 -7.62
C LEU A 212 36.32 -7.13 -8.63
N GLY A 213 35.87 -7.36 -9.86
CA GLY A 213 36.62 -8.10 -10.88
C GLY A 213 36.37 -9.60 -10.84
N LEU A 214 36.71 -10.26 -11.95
CA LEU A 214 36.41 -11.66 -12.19
C LEU A 214 36.95 -12.59 -11.10
N ASN A 215 36.07 -13.38 -10.49
CA ASN A 215 36.35 -14.31 -9.39
C ASN A 215 36.95 -13.67 -8.12
N THR A 216 36.86 -12.35 -7.96
CA THR A 216 37.18 -11.67 -6.71
C THR A 216 35.92 -11.62 -5.84
N ARG A 217 36.02 -12.04 -4.58
CA ARG A 217 34.88 -12.06 -3.66
C ARG A 217 35.27 -11.48 -2.30
N PRO A 218 34.30 -10.95 -1.54
CA PRO A 218 34.49 -10.60 -0.14
C PRO A 218 35.00 -11.79 0.69
N GLU A 219 35.64 -11.49 1.83
CA GLU A 219 35.98 -12.53 2.80
C GLU A 219 34.71 -13.20 3.34
N GLY A 220 34.73 -14.53 3.48
CA GLY A 220 33.58 -15.30 3.97
C GLY A 220 32.52 -15.65 2.92
N TYR A 221 32.70 -15.22 1.68
CA TYR A 221 31.80 -15.54 0.58
C TYR A 221 31.75 -17.04 0.28
N ILE A 222 30.55 -17.61 0.24
CA ILE A 222 30.31 -19.04 0.09
C ILE A 222 30.29 -19.44 -1.38
N GLY A 223 29.56 -18.69 -2.21
CA GLY A 223 29.44 -18.96 -3.65
C GLY A 223 28.71 -20.27 -3.95
N ASN A 224 27.75 -20.69 -3.12
CA ASN A 224 26.99 -21.92 -3.34
C ASN A 224 26.13 -21.81 -4.61
N ARG A 225 26.33 -22.75 -5.55
CA ARG A 225 25.61 -22.84 -6.84
C ARG A 225 24.84 -24.15 -6.98
N ASP A 226 24.80 -24.99 -5.96
CA ASP A 226 24.09 -26.26 -5.96
C ASP A 226 22.59 -26.01 -5.73
N ARG A 227 21.79 -26.21 -6.79
CA ARG A 227 20.33 -26.10 -6.77
C ARG A 227 19.66 -27.05 -5.79
N THR A 228 20.33 -28.15 -5.44
CA THR A 228 19.80 -29.17 -4.53
C THR A 228 20.22 -28.92 -3.08
N SER A 229 21.05 -27.91 -2.82
CA SER A 229 21.48 -27.60 -1.46
C SER A 229 20.35 -26.99 -0.65
N ALA A 230 20.12 -27.55 0.54
CA ALA A 230 19.19 -27.00 1.52
C ALA A 230 19.59 -25.60 2.03
N THR A 231 20.86 -25.20 1.84
CA THR A 231 21.36 -23.89 2.28
C THR A 231 21.40 -22.85 1.18
N LEU A 232 21.04 -23.18 -0.07
CA LEU A 232 21.20 -22.28 -1.22
C LEU A 232 20.65 -20.86 -0.98
N ILE A 233 19.41 -20.76 -0.50
CA ILE A 233 18.76 -19.47 -0.20
C ILE A 233 19.53 -18.69 0.88
N GLY A 234 19.89 -19.36 1.98
CA GLY A 234 20.64 -18.76 3.07
C GLY A 234 22.04 -18.30 2.64
N ASP A 235 22.71 -19.08 1.81
CA ASP A 235 24.04 -18.76 1.30
C ASP A 235 23.99 -17.54 0.36
N ILE A 236 22.98 -17.44 -0.52
CA ILE A 236 22.76 -16.26 -1.37
C ILE A 236 22.51 -15.02 -0.51
N PHE A 237 21.65 -15.14 0.51
CA PHE A 237 21.35 -14.05 1.43
C PHE A 237 22.61 -13.51 2.13
N LEU A 238 23.42 -14.42 2.68
CA LEU A 238 24.66 -14.05 3.36
C LEU A 238 25.69 -13.43 2.41
N ASP A 239 25.89 -14.04 1.23
CA ASP A 239 26.81 -13.55 0.21
C ASP A 239 26.43 -12.16 -0.30
N MET A 240 25.12 -11.91 -0.46
CA MET A 240 24.61 -10.60 -0.85
C MET A 240 24.85 -9.55 0.25
N GLY A 241 24.64 -9.94 1.51
CA GLY A 241 24.97 -9.10 2.67
C GLY A 241 26.46 -8.73 2.71
N LEU A 242 27.35 -9.71 2.50
CA LEU A 242 28.80 -9.46 2.45
C LEU A 242 29.21 -8.53 1.30
N LEU A 243 28.58 -8.69 0.13
CA LEU A 243 28.84 -7.77 -1.00
C LEU A 243 28.35 -6.36 -0.68
N ALA A 244 27.16 -6.21 -0.11
CA ALA A 244 26.64 -4.92 0.33
C ALA A 244 27.52 -4.27 1.41
N ASP A 245 28.05 -5.06 2.36
CA ASP A 245 28.95 -4.56 3.40
C ASP A 245 30.24 -3.98 2.84
N VAL A 246 30.84 -4.63 1.84
CA VAL A 246 32.06 -4.16 1.18
C VAL A 246 31.79 -2.93 0.32
N GLU A 247 30.72 -2.93 -0.46
CA GLU A 247 30.48 -1.91 -1.48
C GLU A 247 29.77 -0.66 -0.95
N LEU A 248 29.01 -0.80 0.15
CA LEU A 248 28.24 0.29 0.76
C LEU A 248 28.72 0.63 2.18
N ASP A 249 29.90 0.17 2.58
CA ASP A 249 30.52 0.39 3.91
C ASP A 249 29.57 0.02 5.07
N GLY A 250 28.98 -1.18 4.97
CA GLY A 250 27.97 -1.68 5.91
C GLY A 250 26.57 -1.07 5.78
N GLY A 251 26.39 -0.11 4.86
CA GLY A 251 25.09 0.50 4.56
C GLY A 251 24.13 -0.44 3.83
N ARG A 252 22.85 -0.08 3.82
CA ARG A 252 21.81 -0.73 3.00
C ARG A 252 21.02 0.32 2.23
N PRO A 253 20.65 0.05 0.96
CA PRO A 253 19.76 0.92 0.20
C PRO A 253 18.39 1.08 0.88
N ASN A 254 17.68 2.18 0.60
CA ASN A 254 16.29 2.32 1.02
C ASN A 254 15.43 1.21 0.38
N GLY A 255 14.49 0.65 1.15
CA GLY A 255 13.66 -0.47 0.72
C GLY A 255 14.32 -1.85 0.81
N TRP A 256 15.53 -1.94 1.35
CA TRP A 256 16.20 -3.22 1.62
C TRP A 256 15.39 -4.03 2.63
N ILE A 257 14.98 -5.25 2.25
CA ILE A 257 14.14 -6.12 3.07
C ILE A 257 15.02 -6.85 4.10
N GLY A 258 16.13 -7.44 3.66
CA GLY A 258 17.08 -8.08 4.56
C GLY A 258 16.52 -9.31 5.29
N ALA A 259 15.55 -10.01 4.68
CA ALA A 259 14.93 -11.19 5.27
C ALA A 259 14.60 -12.26 4.22
N ILE A 260 14.69 -13.52 4.65
CA ILE A 260 14.29 -14.70 3.88
C ILE A 260 13.23 -15.48 4.66
N SER A 261 12.49 -16.32 3.94
CA SER A 261 11.42 -17.18 4.48
C SER A 261 11.66 -18.65 4.15
N ASN A 262 10.97 -19.53 4.88
CA ASN A 262 10.90 -20.96 4.54
C ASN A 262 10.11 -21.22 3.25
N ALA A 263 9.32 -20.24 2.76
CA ALA A 263 8.69 -20.28 1.46
C ALA A 263 9.69 -19.85 0.37
N PRO A 264 10.11 -20.74 -0.56
CA PRO A 264 11.14 -20.41 -1.55
C PRO A 264 10.78 -19.25 -2.48
N LEU A 265 9.50 -19.12 -2.83
CA LEU A 265 9.01 -18.03 -3.68
C LEU A 265 9.11 -16.67 -2.99
N LEU A 266 8.74 -16.57 -1.72
CA LEU A 266 8.91 -15.34 -0.94
C LEU A 266 10.39 -14.98 -0.81
N SER A 267 11.24 -15.97 -0.52
CA SER A 267 12.69 -15.77 -0.49
C SER A 267 13.23 -15.28 -1.83
N TYR A 268 12.76 -15.81 -2.96
CA TYR A 268 13.12 -15.29 -4.27
C TYR A 268 12.68 -13.82 -4.44
N LEU A 269 11.44 -13.47 -4.11
CA LEU A 269 10.94 -12.09 -4.25
C LEU A 269 11.79 -11.11 -3.44
N ASN A 270 12.10 -11.46 -2.19
CA ASN A 270 12.90 -10.62 -1.30
C ASN A 270 14.34 -10.50 -1.79
N LEU A 271 15.00 -11.62 -2.11
CA LEU A 271 16.38 -11.61 -2.58
C LEU A 271 16.52 -10.89 -3.92
N ARG A 272 15.54 -11.04 -4.83
CA ARG A 272 15.55 -10.30 -6.09
C ARG A 272 15.43 -8.80 -5.85
N ASN A 273 14.48 -8.36 -5.02
CA ASN A 273 14.34 -6.94 -4.65
C ASN A 273 15.65 -6.37 -4.10
N ASP A 274 16.23 -7.03 -3.10
CA ASP A 274 17.46 -6.58 -2.45
C ASP A 274 18.63 -6.54 -3.43
N LEU A 275 18.74 -7.53 -4.33
CA LEU A 275 19.78 -7.54 -5.37
C LEU A 275 19.63 -6.39 -6.38
N GLU A 276 18.40 -6.08 -6.80
CA GLU A 276 18.12 -4.96 -7.72
C GLU A 276 18.43 -3.61 -7.05
N LEU A 277 18.11 -3.47 -5.76
CA LEU A 277 18.47 -2.30 -4.95
C LEU A 277 19.99 -2.16 -4.79
N LEU A 278 20.70 -3.26 -4.53
CA LEU A 278 22.16 -3.27 -4.46
C LEU A 278 22.77 -2.82 -5.79
N ALA A 279 22.32 -3.39 -6.91
CA ALA A 279 22.80 -3.03 -8.23
C ALA A 279 22.53 -1.54 -8.55
N ASN A 280 21.35 -1.02 -8.20
CA ASN A 280 21.05 0.40 -8.37
C ASN A 280 21.95 1.30 -7.52
N ALA A 281 22.28 0.89 -6.29
CA ALA A 281 23.13 1.66 -5.40
C ALA A 281 24.61 1.66 -5.83
N THR A 282 25.12 0.56 -6.40
CA THR A 282 26.55 0.43 -6.74
C THR A 282 26.86 0.79 -8.20
N LEU A 283 25.99 0.43 -9.14
CA LEU A 283 26.20 0.68 -10.58
C LEU A 283 25.39 1.87 -11.12
N GLY A 284 24.37 2.30 -10.38
CA GLY A 284 23.44 3.35 -10.76
C GLY A 284 22.08 2.81 -11.25
N PRO A 285 21.03 3.64 -11.25
CA PRO A 285 19.67 3.22 -11.60
C PRO A 285 19.58 2.62 -13.00
N GLY A 286 19.03 1.42 -13.12
CA GLY A 286 18.78 0.73 -14.40
C GLY A 286 20.03 0.20 -15.11
N VAL A 287 21.23 0.30 -14.49
CA VAL A 287 22.46 -0.26 -15.03
C VAL A 287 22.65 -1.68 -14.53
N ARG A 288 22.85 -2.65 -15.43
CA ARG A 288 23.03 -4.06 -15.08
C ARG A 288 24.23 -4.70 -15.79
N PRO A 289 24.95 -5.64 -15.14
CA PRO A 289 25.98 -6.43 -15.78
C PRO A 289 25.48 -7.22 -17.00
N ASN A 290 26.40 -7.59 -17.88
CA ASN A 290 26.06 -8.40 -19.06
C ASN A 290 25.52 -9.79 -18.67
N GLY A 291 24.41 -10.18 -19.30
CA GLY A 291 23.75 -11.46 -19.06
C GLY A 291 22.92 -11.51 -17.79
N TRP A 292 22.57 -10.35 -17.22
CA TRP A 292 21.59 -10.22 -16.14
C TRP A 292 20.28 -10.92 -16.50
N GLN A 293 19.77 -11.73 -15.59
CA GLN A 293 18.56 -12.53 -15.82
C GLN A 293 17.29 -11.79 -15.40
N GLY A 294 17.37 -10.90 -14.42
CA GLY A 294 16.26 -10.02 -13.98
C GLY A 294 15.94 -8.91 -14.97
N VAL A 295 15.56 -9.27 -16.20
CA VAL A 295 15.29 -8.32 -17.30
C VAL A 295 13.87 -7.78 -17.29
N ASP A 296 12.96 -8.42 -16.56
CA ASP A 296 11.60 -7.90 -16.38
C ASP A 296 11.66 -6.65 -15.48
N PRO A 297 11.19 -5.48 -15.96
CA PRO A 297 11.13 -4.28 -15.15
C PRO A 297 10.37 -4.44 -13.83
N LEU A 298 9.39 -5.36 -13.76
CA LEU A 298 8.68 -5.65 -12.53
C LEU A 298 9.59 -6.22 -11.45
N GLU A 299 10.65 -6.96 -11.81
CA GLU A 299 11.58 -7.52 -10.81
C GLU A 299 12.35 -6.45 -10.03
N GLN A 300 12.39 -5.20 -10.52
CA GLN A 300 12.98 -4.06 -9.82
C GLN A 300 12.03 -3.40 -8.81
N CYS A 301 10.75 -3.75 -8.83
CA CYS A 301 9.76 -3.23 -7.90
C CYS A 301 9.71 -4.05 -6.60
N ALA A 302 9.23 -3.42 -5.53
CA ALA A 302 8.99 -4.10 -4.26
C ALA A 302 8.02 -5.30 -4.45
N PRO A 303 8.16 -6.39 -3.67
CA PRO A 303 7.35 -7.60 -3.81
C PRO A 303 5.83 -7.35 -3.83
N LEU A 304 5.36 -6.42 -3.00
CA LEU A 304 3.93 -6.08 -2.93
C LEU A 304 3.45 -5.39 -4.21
N THR A 305 4.23 -4.48 -4.79
CA THR A 305 3.93 -3.85 -6.08
C THR A 305 3.88 -4.88 -7.21
N ARG A 306 4.85 -5.80 -7.23
CA ARG A 306 4.87 -6.92 -8.20
C ARG A 306 3.60 -7.75 -8.11
N SER A 307 3.22 -8.10 -6.87
CA SER A 307 2.03 -8.90 -6.58
C SER A 307 0.76 -8.19 -7.06
N LEU A 308 0.63 -6.88 -6.78
CA LEU A 308 -0.49 -6.08 -7.26
C LEU A 308 -0.60 -6.07 -8.78
N VAL A 309 0.51 -5.88 -9.51
CA VAL A 309 0.49 -5.87 -10.97
C VAL A 309 0.00 -7.22 -11.52
N VAL A 310 0.50 -8.34 -10.99
CA VAL A 310 0.06 -9.66 -11.44
C VAL A 310 -1.41 -9.90 -11.12
N LEU A 311 -1.89 -9.55 -9.92
CA LEU A 311 -3.31 -9.65 -9.57
C LEU A 311 -4.19 -8.85 -10.53
N VAL A 312 -3.77 -7.64 -10.88
CA VAL A 312 -4.50 -6.78 -11.83
C VAL A 312 -4.55 -7.43 -13.21
N GLN A 313 -3.43 -7.96 -13.70
CA GLN A 313 -3.37 -8.66 -15.00
C GLN A 313 -4.29 -9.89 -15.03
N LEU A 314 -4.23 -10.71 -13.98
CA LEU A 314 -5.05 -11.92 -13.86
C LEU A 314 -6.56 -11.65 -13.86
N ASN A 315 -7.01 -10.57 -13.20
CA ASN A 315 -8.43 -10.31 -12.98
C ASN A 315 -9.06 -9.33 -13.99
N TYR A 316 -8.26 -8.42 -14.56
CA TYR A 316 -8.76 -7.42 -15.53
C TYR A 316 -8.32 -7.69 -16.97
N GLY A 317 -7.47 -8.71 -17.22
CA GLY A 317 -7.04 -9.10 -18.56
C GLY A 317 -6.17 -8.05 -19.26
N LEU A 318 -5.32 -7.38 -18.47
CA LEU A 318 -4.34 -6.38 -18.93
C LEU A 318 -3.01 -7.02 -19.33
#